data_AF-A0A3A9B2Y8-F1
#
_entry.id   AF-A0A3A9B2Y8-F1
#
_cell.length_a   1.000
_cell.length_b   1.000
_cell.length_c   1.000
_cell.angle_alpha   90.00
_cell.angle_beta   90.00
_cell.angle_gamma   90.00
#
_symmetry.space_group_name_H-M   'P 1'
#
loop_
_entity.id
_entity.type
_entity.pdbx_description
1 polymer ?
#
loop_
_entity_poly.entity_id
_entity_poly.type
_entity_poly.pdbx_seq_one_letter_code
_entity_poly.pdbx_strand_id
1 'polypeptide(L)'
;QIMEQILSQEGHFVLMVKKNQPQSYEEIVKYFGEMSEDHKRRKEDENYRPRYPGMQEKYEETSQKERNRDRQEYRWYSVCTECGLLTKTQKEWPFVKTVGLARQIRIPVERDGEGNDITPDIKTFLEKGSRRRPKPVREEGTGKDIQETGMISDLELTAEEMGRIKREHWAVENRLHHVLDDTFREDRSPAKKSKHNLALVRKFAYNIL
;
A
#
# COMPACT_ATOMS: atom_id res chain seq x y z
N GLN A 1 10.33 19.16 8.09
CA GLN A 1 11.63 19.05 7.39
C GLN A 1 11.51 18.41 6.00
N ILE A 2 11.35 17.10 5.80
CA ILE A 2 11.33 16.53 4.42
C ILE A 2 10.13 17.02 3.59
N MET A 3 8.91 16.95 4.12
CA MET A 3 7.70 17.37 3.39
C MET A 3 7.75 18.86 3.03
N GLU A 4 8.13 19.71 3.99
CA GLU A 4 8.30 21.15 3.75
C GLU A 4 9.39 21.45 2.72
N GLN A 5 10.49 20.69 2.71
CA GLN A 5 11.55 20.86 1.72
C GLN A 5 11.06 20.51 0.32
N ILE A 6 10.27 19.44 0.16
CA ILE A 6 9.65 19.07 -1.11
C ILE A 6 8.75 20.22 -1.60
N LEU A 7 7.88 20.72 -0.72
CA LEU A 7 6.96 21.82 -1.03
C LEU A 7 7.70 23.12 -1.37
N SER A 8 8.80 23.43 -0.67
CA SER A 8 9.62 24.63 -0.93
C SER A 8 10.31 24.62 -2.30
N GLN A 9 10.42 23.44 -2.92
CA GLN A 9 10.95 23.26 -4.27
C GLN A 9 9.84 23.04 -5.29
N GLU A 10 8.60 23.44 -4.96
CA GLU A 10 7.40 23.30 -5.80
C GLU A 10 7.09 21.83 -6.16
N GLY A 11 7.61 20.88 -5.38
CA GLY A 11 7.31 19.47 -5.52
C GLY A 11 6.06 19.08 -4.75
N HIS A 12 5.39 18.01 -5.21
CA HIS A 12 4.29 17.35 -4.52
C HIS A 12 4.74 15.97 -4.01
N PHE A 13 4.03 15.44 -3.02
CA PHE A 13 4.36 14.14 -2.43
C PHE A 13 3.15 13.25 -2.22
N VAL A 14 3.42 11.95 -2.34
CA VAL A 14 2.67 10.89 -1.68
C VAL A 14 3.67 10.10 -0.87
N LEU A 15 3.53 10.11 0.46
CA LEU A 15 4.45 9.44 1.38
C LEU A 15 3.75 8.32 2.12
N MET A 16 4.47 7.22 2.33
CA MET A 16 3.98 6.10 3.14
C MET A 16 4.17 6.40 4.63
N VAL A 17 3.10 6.23 5.40
CA VAL A 17 3.11 6.20 6.86
C VAL A 17 3.23 4.73 7.29
N LYS A 18 4.31 4.40 7.97
CA LYS A 18 4.62 3.04 8.45
C LYS A 18 4.62 3.03 9.99
N LYS A 19 4.75 1.84 10.61
CA LYS A 19 4.82 1.68 12.07
C LYS A 19 5.96 2.40 12.79
N ASN A 20 6.97 2.91 12.08
CA ASN A 20 7.97 3.81 12.67
C ASN A 20 7.38 5.18 13.05
N GLN A 21 6.15 5.48 12.60
CA GLN A 21 5.29 6.56 13.05
C GLN A 21 4.00 5.96 13.64
N PRO A 22 4.08 5.29 14.81
CA PRO A 22 3.05 4.36 15.27
C PRO A 22 1.70 5.05 15.49
N GLN A 23 1.68 6.24 16.08
CA GLN A 23 0.45 6.98 16.34
C GLN A 23 -0.34 7.24 15.05
N SER A 24 0.28 7.86 14.04
CA SER A 24 -0.41 8.16 12.79
C SER A 24 -0.78 6.90 12.01
N TYR A 25 0.06 5.86 12.06
CA TYR A 25 -0.27 4.58 11.45
C TYR A 25 -1.51 3.94 12.09
N GLU A 26 -1.58 3.91 13.42
CA GLU A 26 -2.72 3.37 14.17
C GLU A 26 -4.00 4.17 13.92
N GLU A 27 -3.91 5.50 13.89
CA GLU A 27 -5.04 6.37 13.52
C GLU A 27 -5.57 6.02 12.11
N ILE A 28 -4.68 5.91 11.11
CA ILE A 28 -5.07 5.54 9.74
C ILE A 28 -5.75 4.17 9.74
N VAL A 29 -5.11 3.13 10.27
CA VAL A 29 -5.66 1.77 10.23
C VAL A 29 -7.01 1.68 10.95
N LYS A 30 -7.15 2.37 12.08
CA LYS A 30 -8.41 2.45 12.81
C LYS A 30 -9.48 3.13 11.94
N TYR A 31 -9.33 4.41 11.63
CA TYR A 31 -10.38 5.18 10.97
C TYR A 31 -10.77 4.60 9.61
N PHE A 32 -9.81 4.14 8.81
CA PHE A 32 -10.10 3.54 7.52
C PHE A 32 -10.73 2.15 7.63
N GLY A 33 -10.37 1.36 8.66
CA GLY A 33 -11.06 0.11 8.95
C GLY A 33 -12.52 0.33 9.30
N GLU A 34 -12.79 1.34 10.13
CA GLU A 34 -14.14 1.74 10.52
C GLU A 34 -14.95 2.31 9.35
N MET A 35 -14.38 3.23 8.57
CA MET A 35 -15.04 3.80 7.39
C MET A 35 -15.29 2.77 6.27
N SER A 36 -14.39 1.80 6.07
CA SER A 36 -14.61 0.72 5.07
C SER A 36 -15.76 -0.20 5.47
N GLU A 37 -15.93 -0.49 6.76
CA GLU A 37 -17.08 -1.23 7.27
C GLU A 37 -18.37 -0.42 7.13
N ASP A 38 -18.37 0.85 7.53
CA ASP A 38 -19.53 1.73 7.42
C ASP A 38 -19.93 1.92 5.96
N HIS A 39 -18.95 2.06 5.04
CA HIS A 39 -19.18 2.15 3.61
C HIS A 39 -19.89 0.91 3.04
N LYS A 40 -19.59 -0.30 3.56
CA LYS A 40 -20.29 -1.54 3.17
C LYS A 40 -21.70 -1.57 3.71
N ARG A 41 -21.88 -1.26 5.01
CA ARG A 41 -23.21 -1.24 5.64
C ARG A 41 -24.16 -0.24 4.98
N ARG A 42 -23.68 0.94 4.56
CA ARG A 42 -24.48 1.93 3.81
C ARG A 42 -24.97 1.42 2.46
N LYS A 43 -24.28 0.46 1.84
CA LYS A 43 -24.75 -0.19 0.59
C LYS A 43 -25.82 -1.24 0.86
N GLU A 44 -25.87 -1.79 2.07
CA GLU A 44 -26.82 -2.83 2.48
C GLU A 44 -28.08 -2.24 3.14
N ASP A 45 -27.94 -1.11 3.83
CA ASP A 45 -29.01 -0.40 4.53
C ASP A 45 -28.88 1.12 4.32
N GLU A 46 -29.83 1.71 3.57
CA GLU A 46 -29.88 3.14 3.28
C GLU A 46 -30.09 4.01 4.53
N ASN A 47 -30.68 3.45 5.61
CA ASN A 47 -30.92 4.16 6.86
C ASN A 47 -29.73 4.06 7.84
N TYR A 48 -28.71 3.27 7.50
CA TYR A 48 -27.54 3.11 8.34
C TYR A 48 -26.77 4.43 8.49
N ARG A 49 -26.51 4.80 9.75
CA ARG A 49 -25.72 5.99 10.08
C ARG A 49 -24.26 5.60 10.36
N PRO A 50 -23.28 6.15 9.60
CA PRO A 50 -21.88 5.87 9.85
C PRO A 50 -21.42 6.48 11.17
N ARG A 51 -20.35 5.92 11.76
CA ARG A 51 -19.72 6.40 13.00
C ARG A 51 -19.22 7.83 12.88
N TYR A 52 -18.71 8.19 11.70
CA TYR A 52 -18.13 9.50 11.41
C TYR A 52 -18.74 10.11 10.13
N PRO A 53 -19.96 10.69 10.19
CA PRO A 53 -20.66 11.16 8.99
C PRO A 53 -19.85 12.12 8.11
N GLY A 54 -19.22 13.15 8.70
CA GLY A 54 -18.43 14.13 7.95
C GLY A 54 -17.16 13.54 7.29
N MET A 55 -16.52 12.55 7.93
CA MET A 55 -15.39 11.84 7.31
C MET A 55 -15.89 10.90 6.22
N GLN A 56 -17.04 10.24 6.44
CA GLN A 56 -17.61 9.28 5.50
C GLN A 56 -18.07 9.93 4.18
N GLU A 57 -18.49 11.20 4.21
CA GLU A 57 -18.79 12.00 3.01
C GLU A 57 -17.56 12.29 2.15
N LYS A 58 -16.40 12.39 2.80
CA LYS A 58 -15.09 12.66 2.17
C LYS A 58 -14.26 11.39 1.94
N TYR A 59 -14.85 10.23 2.20
CA TYR A 59 -14.22 8.92 2.06
C TYR A 59 -14.55 8.28 0.72
N GLU A 60 -13.53 7.76 0.06
CA GLU A 60 -13.66 7.00 -1.18
C GLU A 60 -12.88 5.68 -1.06
N GLU A 61 -13.40 4.60 -1.65
CA GLU A 61 -12.70 3.31 -1.75
C GLU A 61 -12.87 2.71 -3.14
N THR A 62 -11.76 2.23 -3.70
CA THR A 62 -11.74 1.42 -4.92
C THR A 62 -11.02 0.10 -4.68
N SER A 63 -11.30 -0.89 -5.52
CA SER A 63 -10.65 -2.19 -5.43
C SER A 63 -10.28 -2.75 -6.80
N GLN A 64 -9.17 -3.49 -6.83
CA GLN A 64 -8.66 -4.15 -8.03
C GLN A 64 -8.28 -5.59 -7.72
N LYS A 65 -8.54 -6.47 -8.69
CA LYS A 65 -8.16 -7.88 -8.66
C LYS A 65 -7.22 -8.16 -9.82
N GLU A 66 -6.06 -8.73 -9.53
CA GLU A 66 -5.04 -9.10 -10.52
C GLU A 66 -4.69 -10.58 -10.34
N ARG A 67 -4.63 -11.34 -11.43
CA ARG A 67 -4.19 -12.74 -11.41
C ARG A 67 -2.82 -12.85 -12.06
N ASN A 68 -1.85 -13.26 -11.26
CA ASN A 68 -0.49 -13.62 -11.68
C ASN A 68 -0.39 -15.15 -11.80
N ARG A 69 0.67 -15.64 -12.46
CA ARG A 69 0.89 -17.10 -12.66
C ARG A 69 0.82 -17.89 -11.35
N ASP A 70 1.40 -17.34 -10.28
CA ASP A 70 1.52 -18.02 -9.00
C ASP A 70 0.56 -17.49 -7.93
N ARG A 71 -0.15 -16.39 -8.18
CA ARG A 71 -0.85 -15.63 -7.14
C ARG A 71 -2.10 -14.94 -7.67
N GLN A 72 -3.16 -14.94 -6.88
CA GLN A 72 -4.28 -14.03 -7.00
C GLN A 72 -4.07 -12.88 -6.02
N GLU A 73 -4.05 -11.64 -6.52
CA GLU A 73 -3.84 -10.44 -5.72
C GLU A 73 -5.07 -9.56 -5.72
N TYR A 74 -5.46 -9.14 -4.51
CA TYR A 74 -6.57 -8.23 -4.28
C TYR A 74 -6.03 -6.98 -3.61
N ARG A 75 -6.42 -5.81 -4.11
CA ARG A 75 -5.96 -4.53 -3.61
C ARG A 75 -7.15 -3.62 -3.40
N TRP A 76 -7.19 -2.98 -2.24
CA TRP A 76 -8.10 -1.91 -1.93
C TRP A 76 -7.28 -0.65 -1.69
N TYR A 77 -7.73 0.44 -2.28
CA TYR A 77 -7.22 1.76 -2.02
C TYR A 77 -8.37 2.58 -1.49
N SER A 78 -8.19 3.15 -0.30
CA SER A 78 -9.15 4.06 0.29
C SER A 78 -8.47 5.37 0.61
N VAL A 79 -9.21 6.46 0.47
CA VAL A 79 -8.75 7.81 0.78
C VAL A 79 -9.80 8.55 1.60
N CYS A 80 -9.35 9.56 2.35
CA CYS A 80 -10.20 10.51 3.02
C CYS A 80 -9.56 11.90 2.93
N THR A 81 -10.31 12.88 2.44
CA THR A 81 -9.85 14.28 2.39
C THR A 81 -10.13 15.05 3.69
N GLU A 82 -10.86 14.46 4.64
CA GLU A 82 -10.98 14.97 6.01
C GLU A 82 -9.73 14.65 6.83
N CYS A 83 -8.67 15.43 6.62
CA CYS A 83 -7.37 15.15 7.21
C CYS A 83 -7.31 15.37 8.71
N GLY A 84 -8.34 15.99 9.33
CA GLY A 84 -8.47 16.12 10.78
C GLY A 84 -8.53 14.77 11.53
N LEU A 85 -8.66 13.65 10.82
CA LEU A 85 -8.58 12.29 11.37
C LEU A 85 -7.20 11.95 11.97
N LEU A 86 -6.13 12.66 11.59
CA LEU A 86 -4.80 12.46 12.16
C LEU A 86 -4.48 13.56 13.17
N THR A 87 -3.95 13.19 14.34
CA THR A 87 -3.53 14.21 15.33
C THR A 87 -2.44 15.13 14.75
N LYS A 88 -1.55 14.58 13.91
CA LYS A 88 -0.42 15.31 13.35
C LYS A 88 -0.81 16.38 12.33
N THR A 89 -1.91 16.25 11.61
CA THR A 89 -2.33 17.26 10.61
C THR A 89 -2.75 18.57 11.25
N GLN A 90 -3.12 18.55 12.53
CA GLN A 90 -3.50 19.74 13.29
C GLN A 90 -2.30 20.64 13.63
N LYS A 91 -1.07 20.13 13.61
CA LYS A 91 0.13 20.88 14.06
C LYS A 91 1.33 20.66 13.16
N GLU A 92 1.71 19.41 12.91
CA GLU A 92 2.94 19.04 12.22
C GLU A 92 2.76 18.98 10.70
N TRP A 93 1.60 18.54 10.22
CA TRP A 93 1.33 18.29 8.81
C TRP A 93 0.12 19.09 8.28
N PRO A 94 0.10 20.43 8.43
CA PRO A 94 -1.03 21.26 8.03
C PRO A 94 -1.27 21.29 6.51
N PHE A 95 -0.28 20.86 5.73
CA PHE A 95 -0.31 20.82 4.27
C PHE A 95 -0.89 19.52 3.71
N VAL A 96 -1.16 18.49 4.54
CA VAL A 96 -1.74 17.23 4.06
C VAL A 96 -3.21 17.46 3.71
N LYS A 97 -3.58 17.09 2.48
CA LYS A 97 -4.95 17.22 1.94
C LYS A 97 -5.63 15.89 1.67
N THR A 98 -4.88 14.79 1.66
CA THR A 98 -5.46 13.45 1.58
C THR A 98 -4.68 12.45 2.42
N VAL A 99 -5.41 11.68 3.20
CA VAL A 99 -4.90 10.48 3.88
C VAL A 99 -5.43 9.27 3.14
N GLY A 100 -4.66 8.19 3.07
CA GLY A 100 -5.11 6.96 2.43
C GLY A 100 -4.60 5.69 3.12
N LEU A 101 -5.27 4.59 2.81
CA LEU A 101 -4.88 3.24 3.21
C LEU A 101 -4.90 2.33 1.99
N ALA A 102 -3.75 1.74 1.68
CA ALA A 102 -3.64 0.64 0.73
C ALA A 102 -3.69 -0.67 1.50
N ARG A 103 -4.63 -1.55 1.16
CA ARG A 103 -4.72 -2.90 1.68
C ARG A 103 -4.52 -3.91 0.55
N GLN A 104 -3.62 -4.87 0.74
CA GLN A 104 -3.33 -5.92 -0.22
C GLN A 104 -3.49 -7.29 0.43
N ILE A 105 -4.12 -8.21 -0.29
CA ILE A 105 -4.19 -9.63 0.05
C ILE A 105 -3.61 -10.43 -1.13
N ARG A 106 -2.66 -11.33 -0.85
CA ARG A 106 -2.03 -12.21 -1.84
C ARG A 106 -2.37 -13.66 -1.50
N ILE A 107 -3.07 -14.33 -2.41
CA ILE A 107 -3.47 -15.72 -2.26
C ILE A 107 -2.65 -16.54 -3.28
N PRO A 108 -1.85 -17.54 -2.86
CA PRO A 108 -1.17 -18.41 -3.81
C PRO A 108 -2.16 -19.16 -4.69
N VAL A 109 -1.88 -19.25 -5.98
CA VAL A 109 -2.66 -20.11 -6.88
C VAL A 109 -2.39 -21.57 -6.51
N GLU A 110 -3.45 -22.34 -6.31
CA GLU A 110 -3.40 -23.75 -5.98
C GLU A 110 -4.10 -24.58 -7.02
N ARG A 111 -3.52 -25.75 -7.32
CA ARG A 111 -4.11 -26.74 -8.21
C ARG A 111 -4.12 -28.10 -7.52
N ASP A 112 -5.14 -28.89 -7.79
CA ASP A 112 -5.18 -30.30 -7.36
C ASP A 112 -4.26 -31.17 -8.24
N GLY A 113 -4.26 -32.48 -7.97
CA GLY A 113 -3.44 -33.45 -8.73
C GLY A 113 -3.86 -33.61 -10.20
N GLU A 114 -5.06 -33.17 -10.56
CA GLU A 114 -5.61 -33.18 -11.93
C GLU A 114 -5.38 -31.85 -12.65
N GLY A 115 -4.89 -30.82 -11.94
CA GLY A 115 -4.59 -29.50 -12.48
C GLY A 115 -5.74 -28.49 -12.39
N ASN A 116 -6.85 -28.81 -11.73
CA ASN A 116 -7.97 -27.90 -11.53
C ASN A 116 -7.60 -26.80 -10.52
N ASP A 117 -8.07 -25.57 -10.76
CA ASP A 117 -7.84 -24.45 -9.85
C ASP A 117 -8.68 -24.61 -8.57
N ILE A 118 -8.00 -24.78 -7.44
CA ILE A 118 -8.57 -24.91 -6.11
C ILE A 118 -8.17 -23.74 -5.20
N THR A 119 -7.77 -22.61 -5.80
CA THR A 119 -7.38 -21.40 -5.08
C THR A 119 -8.52 -20.92 -4.19
N PRO A 120 -8.32 -20.76 -2.87
CA PRO A 120 -9.37 -20.32 -1.98
C PRO A 120 -9.80 -18.88 -2.28
N ASP A 121 -11.07 -18.57 -2.04
CA ASP A 121 -11.54 -17.19 -2.02
C ASP A 121 -10.95 -16.41 -0.83
N ILE A 122 -11.12 -15.08 -0.83
CA ILE A 122 -10.59 -14.21 0.23
C ILE A 122 -11.07 -14.65 1.62
N LYS A 123 -12.35 -14.99 1.76
CA LYS A 123 -12.94 -15.33 3.05
C LYS A 123 -12.30 -16.60 3.61
N THR A 124 -12.27 -17.65 2.81
CA THR A 124 -11.68 -18.95 3.14
C THR A 124 -10.20 -18.79 3.47
N PHE A 125 -9.46 -18.01 2.68
CA PHE A 125 -8.05 -17.75 2.90
C PHE A 125 -7.77 -17.01 4.22
N LEU A 126 -8.56 -15.99 4.55
CA LEU A 126 -8.40 -15.25 5.80
C LEU A 126 -8.75 -16.09 7.05
N GLU A 127 -9.72 -17.00 6.93
CA GLU A 127 -10.17 -17.84 8.03
C GLU A 127 -9.25 -19.04 8.27
N LYS A 128 -8.86 -19.74 7.20
CA LYS A 128 -8.21 -21.06 7.26
C LYS A 128 -6.82 -21.08 6.61
N GLY A 129 -6.45 -20.07 5.82
CA GLY A 129 -5.29 -20.11 4.94
C GLY A 129 -5.58 -20.93 3.67
N SER A 130 -4.52 -21.52 3.12
CA SER A 130 -4.47 -22.33 1.92
C SER A 130 -3.62 -23.57 2.16
N ARG A 131 -3.53 -24.52 1.22
CA ARG A 131 -2.66 -25.69 1.38
C ARG A 131 -1.18 -25.29 1.44
N ARG A 132 -0.78 -24.26 0.70
CA ARG A 132 0.60 -23.76 0.55
C ARG A 132 0.97 -22.70 1.59
N ARG A 133 -0.01 -22.01 2.16
CA ARG A 133 0.19 -20.97 3.18
C ARG A 133 -0.79 -21.16 4.33
N PRO A 134 -0.31 -21.28 5.58
CA PRO A 134 -1.19 -21.32 6.74
C PRO A 134 -1.99 -20.01 6.86
N LYS A 135 -2.94 -19.98 7.80
CA LYS A 135 -3.74 -18.79 8.09
C LYS A 135 -2.85 -17.54 8.17
N PRO A 136 -3.13 -16.49 7.39
CA PRO A 136 -2.32 -15.29 7.38
C PRO A 136 -2.43 -14.56 8.73
N VAL A 137 -1.29 -14.17 9.28
CA VAL A 137 -1.20 -13.29 10.46
C VAL A 137 -1.01 -11.85 9.98
N ARG A 138 -1.67 -10.88 10.63
CA ARG A 138 -1.46 -9.45 10.36
C ARG A 138 -0.08 -9.02 10.86
N GLU A 139 0.96 -9.24 10.08
CA GLU A 139 2.31 -8.74 10.34
C GLU A 139 2.91 -8.00 9.13
N GLU A 140 3.84 -7.08 9.36
CA GLU A 140 4.46 -6.25 8.31
C GLU A 140 5.67 -6.90 7.63
N GLY A 141 5.88 -6.56 6.35
CA GLY A 141 7.03 -6.96 5.52
C GLY A 141 6.65 -7.15 4.04
N THR A 142 7.57 -6.83 3.12
CA THR A 142 7.43 -7.12 1.68
C THR A 142 7.33 -8.64 1.47
N GLY A 143 6.21 -9.13 0.91
CA GLY A 143 6.01 -10.55 0.64
C GLY A 143 5.10 -11.33 1.61
N LYS A 144 4.46 -10.66 2.58
CA LYS A 144 3.43 -11.28 3.45
C LYS A 144 2.04 -11.27 2.79
N ASP A 145 1.19 -12.20 3.22
CA ASP A 145 -0.10 -12.51 2.60
C ASP A 145 -1.16 -11.40 2.79
N ILE A 146 -1.03 -10.57 3.82
CA ILE A 146 -1.84 -9.37 4.07
C ILE A 146 -0.90 -8.20 4.33
N GLN A 147 -1.10 -7.08 3.63
CA GLN A 147 -0.35 -5.85 3.83
C GLN A 147 -1.30 -4.66 3.95
N GLU A 148 -1.04 -3.80 4.92
CA GLU A 148 -1.71 -2.52 5.10
C GLU A 148 -0.63 -1.43 5.08
N THR A 149 -0.84 -0.35 4.34
CA THR A 149 0.13 0.74 4.20
C THR A 149 -0.61 2.05 4.25
N GLY A 150 -0.38 2.83 5.30
CA GLY A 150 -0.87 4.19 5.40
C GLY A 150 -0.15 5.10 4.41
N MET A 151 -0.85 6.10 3.88
CA MET A 151 -0.33 7.06 2.92
C MET A 151 -0.86 8.46 3.24
N ILE A 152 -0.07 9.48 2.94
CA ILE A 152 -0.45 10.89 3.05
C ILE A 152 0.01 11.66 1.82
N SER A 153 -0.75 12.68 1.43
CA SER A 153 -0.53 13.51 0.25
C SER A 153 -0.84 14.98 0.54
N ASP A 154 -0.05 15.89 -0.03
CA ASP A 154 -0.36 17.34 -0.06
C ASP A 154 -1.35 17.72 -1.17
N LEU A 155 -1.65 16.80 -2.07
CA LEU A 155 -2.69 16.92 -3.07
C LEU A 155 -3.98 16.28 -2.58
N GLU A 156 -5.12 16.85 -3.01
CA GLU A 156 -6.40 16.18 -2.95
C GLU A 156 -6.43 15.09 -4.01
N LEU A 157 -6.51 13.83 -3.59
CA LEU A 157 -6.43 12.67 -4.46
C LEU A 157 -7.66 11.78 -4.28
N THR A 158 -8.17 11.26 -5.39
CA THR A 158 -9.16 10.17 -5.40
C THR A 158 -8.53 8.84 -4.99
N ALA A 159 -9.37 7.86 -4.66
CA ALA A 159 -8.92 6.51 -4.34
C ALA A 159 -8.18 5.86 -5.53
N GLU A 160 -8.65 6.14 -6.75
CA GLU A 160 -8.03 5.67 -7.99
C GLU A 160 -6.66 6.28 -8.23
N GLU A 161 -6.50 7.60 -8.10
CA GLU A 161 -5.21 8.28 -8.27
C GLU A 161 -4.19 7.82 -7.24
N MET A 162 -4.59 7.72 -5.97
CA MET A 162 -3.74 7.18 -4.91
C MET A 162 -3.29 5.75 -5.22
N GLY A 163 -4.21 4.91 -5.70
CA GLY A 163 -3.91 3.55 -6.15
C GLY A 163 -2.93 3.51 -7.31
N ARG A 164 -3.10 4.38 -8.31
CA ARG A 164 -2.19 4.52 -9.45
C ARG A 164 -0.79 4.92 -9.00
N ILE A 165 -0.66 5.96 -8.17
CA ILE A 165 0.63 6.42 -7.64
C ILE A 165 1.32 5.31 -6.85
N LYS A 166 0.58 4.60 -5.99
CA LYS A 166 1.12 3.46 -5.23
C LYS A 166 1.63 2.34 -6.16
N ARG A 167 0.92 2.07 -7.26
CA ARG A 167 1.31 1.06 -8.26
C ARG A 167 2.53 1.50 -9.05
N GLU A 168 2.61 2.76 -9.48
CA GLU A 168 3.77 3.31 -10.18
C GLU A 168 5.02 3.29 -9.30
N HIS A 169 4.88 3.63 -8.01
CA HIS A 169 5.96 3.50 -7.04
C HIS A 169 6.50 2.07 -6.97
N TRP A 170 5.61 1.06 -6.95
CA TRP A 170 6.03 -0.35 -6.97
C TRP A 170 6.62 -0.78 -8.32
N ALA A 171 6.16 -0.21 -9.43
CA ALA A 171 6.73 -0.48 -10.76
C ALA A 171 8.18 0.02 -10.85
N VAL A 172 8.49 1.17 -10.26
CA VAL A 172 9.88 1.65 -10.12
C VAL A 172 10.68 0.66 -9.29
N GLU A 173 10.14 0.22 -8.15
CA GLU A 173 10.83 -0.73 -7.27
C GLU A 173 11.15 -2.02 -8.02
N ASN A 174 10.19 -2.61 -8.72
CA ASN A 174 10.42 -3.84 -9.47
C ASN A 174 11.33 -3.66 -10.68
N ARG A 175 11.16 -2.61 -11.49
CA ARG A 175 11.95 -2.44 -12.72
C ARG A 175 13.39 -2.08 -12.41
N LEU A 176 13.60 -1.24 -11.40
CA LEU A 176 14.94 -0.81 -11.00
C LEU A 176 15.62 -1.89 -10.14
N HIS A 177 15.01 -2.32 -9.03
CA HIS A 177 15.69 -3.23 -8.11
C HIS A 177 15.92 -4.61 -8.71
N HIS A 178 14.97 -5.19 -9.45
CA HIS A 178 15.22 -6.48 -10.09
C HIS A 178 16.43 -6.42 -11.05
N VAL A 179 16.56 -5.35 -11.83
CA VAL A 179 17.70 -5.20 -12.74
C VAL A 179 18.99 -4.96 -11.94
N LEU A 180 18.97 -4.11 -10.91
CA LEU A 180 20.14 -3.88 -10.05
C LEU A 180 20.57 -5.16 -9.30
N ASP A 181 19.62 -5.92 -8.76
CA ASP A 181 19.87 -7.05 -7.88
C ASP A 181 20.23 -8.31 -8.67
N ASP A 182 19.55 -8.60 -9.80
CA ASP A 182 19.81 -9.80 -10.59
C ASP A 182 20.77 -9.57 -11.76
N THR A 183 20.60 -8.47 -12.52
CA THR A 183 21.44 -8.19 -13.71
C THR A 183 22.78 -7.58 -13.30
N PHE A 184 22.77 -6.56 -12.44
CA PHE A 184 23.99 -5.95 -11.90
C PHE A 184 24.54 -6.65 -10.65
N ARG A 185 23.85 -7.69 -10.17
CA ARG A 185 24.27 -8.54 -9.04
C ARG A 185 24.63 -7.73 -7.79
N GLU A 186 23.89 -6.64 -7.56
CA GLU A 186 24.19 -5.67 -6.50
C GLU A 186 24.28 -6.34 -5.13
N ASP A 187 23.33 -7.20 -4.80
CA ASP A 187 23.30 -7.94 -3.53
C ASP A 187 24.42 -8.97 -3.39
N ARG A 188 24.93 -9.51 -4.51
CA ARG A 188 26.02 -10.50 -4.51
C ARG A 188 27.40 -9.85 -4.59
N SER A 189 27.48 -8.52 -4.62
CA SER A 189 28.72 -7.78 -4.77
C SER A 189 29.61 -7.90 -3.52
N PRO A 190 30.83 -8.47 -3.63
CA PRO A 190 31.73 -8.61 -2.48
C PRO A 190 32.33 -7.27 -2.02
N ALA A 191 32.21 -6.22 -2.83
CA ALA A 191 32.79 -4.90 -2.60
C ALA A 191 32.00 -4.07 -1.54
N LYS A 192 31.99 -4.54 -0.29
CA LYS A 192 31.24 -3.90 0.82
C LYS A 192 31.69 -2.47 1.14
N LYS A 193 32.99 -2.16 0.99
CA LYS A 193 33.57 -0.85 1.31
C LYS A 193 33.24 0.25 0.30
N SER A 194 32.87 -0.11 -0.93
CA SER A 194 32.55 0.83 -2.01
C SER A 194 31.08 0.76 -2.45
N LYS A 195 30.19 0.25 -1.58
CA LYS A 195 28.77 0.00 -1.90
C LYS A 195 28.07 1.24 -2.47
N HIS A 196 28.30 2.41 -1.89
CA HIS A 196 27.66 3.66 -2.34
C HIS A 196 28.11 4.09 -3.75
N ASN A 197 29.41 4.03 -4.04
CA ASN A 197 29.94 4.40 -5.35
C ASN A 197 29.49 3.40 -6.42
N LEU A 198 29.49 2.11 -6.10
CA LEU A 198 29.01 1.07 -7.02
C LEU A 198 27.51 1.17 -7.28
N ALA A 199 26.70 1.49 -6.26
CA ALA A 199 25.27 1.73 -6.44
C ALA A 199 25.00 2.91 -7.38
N LEU A 200 25.78 4.00 -7.27
CA LEU A 200 25.71 5.13 -8.20
C LEU A 200 26.08 4.72 -9.63
N VAL A 201 27.23 4.04 -9.81
CA VAL A 201 27.68 3.59 -11.14
C VAL A 201 26.67 2.65 -11.80
N ARG A 202 26.09 1.70 -11.05
CA ARG A 202 25.07 0.79 -11.57
C ARG A 202 23.81 1.54 -11.99
N LYS A 203 23.37 2.53 -11.20
CA LYS A 203 22.23 3.38 -11.57
C LYS A 203 22.51 4.22 -12.81
N PHE A 204 23.73 4.77 -12.96
CA PHE A 204 24.14 5.46 -14.18
C PHE A 204 24.14 4.52 -15.39
N ALA A 205 24.72 3.32 -15.26
CA ALA A 205 24.73 2.33 -16.33
C ALA A 205 23.32 1.90 -16.73
N TYR A 206 22.42 1.68 -15.76
CA TYR A 206 21.01 1.39 -16.01
C TYR A 206 20.33 2.50 -16.82
N ASN A 207 20.57 3.77 -16.49
CA ASN A 207 19.94 4.90 -17.19
C ASN A 207 20.45 5.11 -18.64
N ILE A 208 21.52 4.43 -19.05
CA ILE A 208 22.11 4.53 -20.40
C ILE A 208 21.64 3.37 -21.31
N LEU A 209 21.07 2.31 -20.72
CA LEU A 209 20.52 1.14 -21.43
C LEU A 209 19.05 1.34 -21.80
#